data_AF-A0A4Q3DLP3-F1
#
_entry.id   AF-A0A4Q3DLP3-F1
#
_cell.length_a   1.000
_cell.length_b   1.000
_cell.length_c   1.000
_cell.angle_alpha   90.00
_cell.angle_beta   90.00
_cell.angle_gamma   90.00
#
_symmetry.space_group_name_H-M   'P 1'
#
loop_
_entity.id
_entity.type
_entity.pdbx_description
1 polymer ?
#
loop_
_entity_poly.entity_id
_entity_poly.type
_entity_poly.pdbx_seq_one_letter_code
_entity_poly.pdbx_strand_id
1 'polypeptide(L)' 'VKVGDQVLFGKYSGTEVKLDGTDYLVVKEDDIFAILG' A
#
# COMPACT_ATOMS: atom_id res chain seq x y z
N VAL A 1 -4.63 9.74 -0.30
CA VAL A 1 -4.48 8.86 -1.50
C VAL A 1 -5.85 8.42 -2.01
N LYS A 2 -6.04 8.14 -3.30
CA LYS A 2 -7.30 7.68 -3.89
C LYS A 2 -7.19 6.26 -4.45
N VAL A 3 -8.33 5.57 -4.58
CA VAL A 3 -8.39 4.23 -5.19
C VAL A 3 -7.91 4.31 -6.64
N GLY A 4 -6.93 3.47 -6.98
CA GLY A 4 -6.32 3.42 -8.30
C GLY A 4 -4.96 4.13 -8.40
N ASP A 5 -4.57 4.93 -7.41
CA ASP A 5 -3.27 5.58 -7.40
C ASP A 5 -2.14 4.54 -7.27
N GLN A 6 -1.13 4.62 -8.14
CA GLN A 6 0.14 3.92 -7.94
C GLN A 6 0.99 4.73 -6.98
N VAL A 7 1.47 4.10 -5.90
CA VAL A 7 2.20 4.78 -4.83
C VAL A 7 3.54 4.10 -4.56
N LEU A 8 4.52 4.90 -4.14
CA LEU A 8 5.79 4.44 -3.62
C LEU A 8 5.76 4.48 -2.10
N PHE A 9 6.05 3.36 -1.46
CA PHE A 9 6.10 3.22 -0.01
C PHE A 9 7.39 2.48 0.40
N GLY A 10 7.75 2.55 1.69
CA GLY A 10 8.92 1.86 2.21
C GLY A 10 8.83 0.33 2.06
N LYS A 11 9.89 -0.32 1.56
CA LYS A 11 9.93 -1.79 1.30
C LYS A 11 9.54 -2.66 2.49
N TYR A 12 9.78 -2.18 3.71
CA TYR A 12 9.49 -2.90 4.97
C TYR A 12 8.30 -2.33 5.73
N SER A 13 7.53 -1.43 5.10
CA SER A 13 6.33 -0.84 5.68
C SER A 13 5.10 -1.67 5.33
N GLY A 14 4.19 -1.79 6.28
CA GLY A 14 2.88 -2.42 6.11
C GLY A 14 2.75 -3.82 6.70
N THR A 15 1.56 -4.38 6.55
CA THR A 15 1.21 -5.73 7.00
C THR A 15 0.50 -6.48 5.89
N GLU A 16 0.99 -7.67 5.58
CA GLU A 16 0.36 -8.56 4.61
C GLU A 16 -0.89 -9.20 5.23
N VAL A 17 -2.00 -9.14 4.50
CA VAL A 17 -3.30 -9.68 4.92
C VAL A 17 -3.90 -10.45 3.76
N LYS A 18 -4.38 -11.66 4.03
CA LYS A 18 -5.14 -12.45 3.05
C LYS A 18 -6.62 -12.31 3.32
N LEU A 19 -7.38 -11.83 2.34
CA LEU A 19 -8.84 -11.70 2.41
C LEU A 19 -9.43 -12.30 1.13
N ASP A 20 -10.37 -13.24 1.30
CA ASP A 20 -11.07 -13.91 0.19
C ASP A 20 -10.13 -14.50 -0.88
N GLY A 21 -8.99 -15.04 -0.45
CA GLY A 21 -7.97 -15.63 -1.32
C GLY A 21 -7.10 -14.61 -2.07
N THR A 22 -7.29 -13.32 -1.82
CA THR A 22 -6.47 -12.24 -2.39
C THR A 22 -5.48 -11.73 -1.35
N ASP A 23 -4.24 -11.53 -1.77
CA ASP A 23 -3.19 -10.97 -0.92
C ASP A 23 -3.23 -9.44 -1.02
N TYR A 24 -3.34 -8.80 0.15
CA TYR A 24 -3.34 -7.34 0.29
C TYR A 24 -2.17 -6.91 1.16
N LEU A 25 -1.65 -5.72 0.89
CA LEU A 25 -0.67 -5.06 1.76
C LEU A 25 -1.32 -3.79 2.33
N VAL A 26 -1.49 -3.78 3.65
CA VAL A 26 -2.02 -2.62 4.37
C VAL A 26 -0.86 -1.75 4.80
N VAL A 27 -0.83 -0.50 4.32
CA VAL A 27 0.20 0.51 4.64
C VAL A 27 -0.47 1.74 5.24
N LYS A 28 0.22 2.43 6.15
CA LYS A 28 -0.24 3.73 6.66
C LYS A 28 0.02 4.80 5.61
N GLU A 29 -0.83 5.82 5.56
CA GLU A 29 -0.66 6.93 4.62
C GLU A 29 0.67 7.67 4.83
N ASP A 30 1.14 7.78 6.08
CA ASP A 30 2.42 8.41 6.41
C ASP A 30 3.65 7.66 5.86
N ASP A 31 3.52 6.36 5.53
CA ASP A 31 4.58 5.54 4.95
C ASP A 31 4.68 5.69 3.41
N ILE A 32 3.81 6.52 2.82
CA ILE A 32 3.77 6.77 1.37
C ILE A 32 4.69 7.94 1.05
N PHE A 33 5.74 7.69 0.28
CA PHE A 33 6.73 8.70 -0.11
C PHE A 33 6.27 9.54 -1.30
N ALA A 34 5.56 8.93 -2.26
CA ALA A 34 5.09 9.60 -3.47
C ALA A 34 3.91 8.87 -4.12
N ILE A 35 3.12 9.61 -4.88
CA ILE A 35 2.14 9.08 -5.84
C ILE A 35 2.77 9.18 -7.23
N LEU A 36 2.84 8.06 -7.95
CA LEU A 36 3.64 7.94 -9.17
C LEU A 36 2.88 8.33 -10.45
N GLY A 37 1.55 8.19 -10.48
CA GLY A 37 0.72 8.65 -11.60
C GLY A 37 0.87 7.84 -12.88
#